data_AF-A0A251ZWV4-F1
#
_entry.id   AF-A0A251ZWV4-F1
#
_cell.length_a   1.000
_cell.length_b   1.000
_cell.length_c   1.000
_cell.angle_alpha   90.00
_cell.angle_beta   90.00
_cell.angle_gamma   90.00
#
_symmetry.space_group_name_H-M   'P 1'
#
loop_
_entity.id
_entity.type
_entity.pdbx_description
1 polymer ?
#
loop_
_entity_poly.entity_id
_entity_poly.type
_entity_poly.pdbx_seq_one_letter_code
_entity_poly.pdbx_strand_id
1 'polypeptide(L)'
;MKKLILAIIVLGLVAYGATIFYINGFDHKTAPALAENSPSRQDATTMAAFDVLKEARCDYCHAEKVNLPFYFKLPVASSLMAKDREKGLRNFRMEPIIEAINEGKPVGLVALSRIEFVMQRNLMPPSLYLLMHWHARLSQQQRDDVIKWVQQERKKYYATQGVADRFASEAVQPVPESVTVDPKLVALGKKLFFEKRLSGDNTLSCASCHDLQKGGVDGLVTATGIYGQKGPINVPTVYNSVFNHSQFWDGRAADLEAQAAGPVMNPLEMGSKNWEDVANKLRQEPSYEKDFTEAFGNPTIDQKTITDAIAAYEKTLITPDSPFDMYLKGVDGAINAQEKRGYQLFKENGCASCHNGVALGGAAYEELGLQSDYFTDRGGKVTEADMGRYNVTHQELDKHSFKVPLLRNIALTGPYFHDGSVKTLKEAVEKMLKYQTPYHTLSDQEVNDIVAFLKTLTGKYQGQSIDKLAP
;
A
#
# COMPACT_ATOMS: atom_id res chain seq x y z
N MET A 1 26.97 -43.74 -34.61
CA MET A 1 26.43 -42.41 -34.27
C MET A 1 24.94 -42.44 -33.91
N LYS A 2 24.00 -42.84 -34.79
CA LYS A 2 22.55 -42.83 -34.49
C LYS A 2 22.14 -43.61 -33.23
N LYS A 3 22.67 -44.82 -33.01
CA LYS A 3 22.40 -45.63 -31.81
C LYS A 3 22.93 -45.01 -30.51
N LEU A 4 24.09 -44.32 -30.58
CA LEU A 4 24.69 -43.64 -29.42
C LEU A 4 23.90 -42.37 -29.06
N ILE A 5 23.50 -41.58 -30.05
CA ILE A 5 22.62 -40.42 -29.85
C ILE A 5 21.29 -40.87 -29.23
N LEU A 6 20.68 -41.94 -29.76
CA LEU A 6 19.45 -42.50 -29.19
C LEU A 6 19.64 -42.96 -27.74
N ALA A 7 20.74 -43.66 -27.43
CA ALA A 7 21.04 -44.09 -26.06
C ALA A 7 21.21 -42.91 -25.09
N ILE A 8 21.90 -41.84 -25.51
CA ILE A 8 22.07 -40.63 -24.71
C ILE A 8 20.72 -39.95 -24.46
N ILE A 9 19.87 -39.84 -25.49
CA ILE A 9 18.52 -39.26 -25.35
C ILE A 9 17.70 -40.08 -24.36
N VAL A 10 17.68 -41.41 -24.50
CA VAL A 10 16.93 -42.31 -23.60
C VAL A 10 17.44 -42.18 -22.16
N LEU A 11 18.76 -42.19 -21.94
CA LEU A 11 19.34 -41.99 -20.61
C LEU A 11 18.96 -40.63 -20.02
N GLY A 12 18.98 -39.57 -20.82
CA GLY A 12 18.55 -38.24 -20.41
C GLY A 12 17.08 -38.19 -19.98
N LEU A 13 16.19 -38.80 -20.76
CA LEU A 13 14.76 -38.88 -20.43
C LEU A 13 14.49 -39.68 -19.15
N VAL A 14 15.19 -40.81 -18.95
CA VAL A 14 15.07 -41.62 -17.73
C VAL A 14 15.57 -40.84 -16.51
N ALA A 15 16.72 -40.17 -16.62
CA ALA A 15 17.27 -39.36 -15.53
C ALA A 15 16.35 -38.18 -15.19
N TYR A 16 15.79 -37.51 -16.20
CA TYR A 16 14.81 -36.45 -16.01
C TYR A 16 13.55 -36.98 -15.32
N GLY A 17 12.95 -38.08 -15.80
CA GLY A 17 11.78 -38.69 -15.18
C GLY A 17 12.00 -39.09 -13.72
N ALA A 18 13.14 -39.71 -13.40
CA ALA A 18 13.51 -40.04 -12.02
C ALA A 18 13.64 -38.79 -11.12
N THR A 19 14.20 -37.71 -11.69
CA THR A 19 14.34 -36.42 -11.00
C THR A 19 12.96 -35.81 -10.70
N ILE A 20 12.04 -35.80 -11.66
CA ILE A 20 10.67 -35.31 -11.47
C ILE A 20 9.93 -36.13 -10.42
N PHE A 21 10.06 -37.45 -10.44
CA PHE A 21 9.44 -38.32 -9.44
C PHE A 21 9.94 -38.02 -8.02
N TYR A 22 11.27 -37.85 -7.86
CA TYR A 22 11.86 -37.45 -6.59
C TYR A 22 11.34 -36.09 -6.12
N ILE A 23 11.34 -35.09 -7.01
CA ILE A 23 10.88 -33.74 -6.70
C ILE A 23 9.42 -33.76 -6.26
N ASN A 24 8.54 -34.45 -6.99
CA ASN A 24 7.14 -34.58 -6.62
C ASN A 24 6.98 -35.13 -5.19
N GLY A 25 7.70 -36.20 -4.84
CA GLY A 25 7.66 -36.74 -3.47
C GLY A 25 8.23 -35.79 -2.41
N PHE A 26 9.33 -35.11 -2.73
CA PHE A 26 9.93 -34.08 -1.87
C PHE A 26 8.96 -32.91 -1.63
N ASP A 27 8.26 -32.48 -2.68
CA ASP A 27 7.37 -31.34 -2.65
C ASP A 27 6.20 -31.59 -1.71
N HIS A 28 5.52 -32.72 -1.86
CA HIS A 28 4.39 -33.10 -1.02
C HIS A 28 4.81 -33.32 0.44
N LYS A 29 6.01 -33.86 0.68
CA LYS A 29 6.52 -34.11 2.04
C LYS A 29 6.90 -32.82 2.78
N THR A 30 7.35 -31.81 2.05
CA THR A 30 7.91 -30.58 2.63
C THR A 30 7.00 -29.36 2.48
N ALA A 31 5.80 -29.55 1.92
CA ALA A 31 4.82 -28.49 1.75
C ALA A 31 4.36 -27.93 3.11
N PRO A 32 3.97 -26.64 3.17
CA PRO A 32 3.46 -26.04 4.40
C PRO A 32 2.21 -26.77 4.89
N ALA A 33 2.09 -26.91 6.21
CA ALA A 33 0.93 -27.49 6.86
C ALA A 33 0.43 -26.54 7.94
N LEU A 34 -0.90 -26.42 8.07
CA LEU A 34 -1.52 -25.74 9.20
C LEU A 34 -1.40 -26.61 10.44
N ALA A 35 -1.39 -26.00 11.63
CA ALA A 35 -1.47 -26.70 12.90
C ALA A 35 -2.76 -27.52 12.99
N GLU A 36 -2.74 -28.65 13.73
CA GLU A 36 -3.91 -29.54 13.87
C GLU A 36 -5.14 -28.84 14.45
N ASN A 37 -4.91 -27.87 15.34
CA ASN A 37 -5.93 -27.05 15.98
C ASN A 37 -6.26 -25.75 15.22
N SER A 38 -5.74 -25.56 14.01
CA SER A 38 -6.04 -24.37 13.22
C SER A 38 -7.55 -24.25 12.96
N PRO A 39 -8.19 -23.12 13.31
CA PRO A 39 -9.63 -22.92 13.07
C PRO A 39 -10.01 -23.05 11.60
N SER A 40 -9.11 -22.65 10.70
CA SER A 40 -9.33 -22.64 9.26
C SER A 40 -9.49 -24.03 8.65
N ARG A 41 -9.09 -25.09 9.34
CA ARG A 41 -9.33 -26.49 8.90
C ARG A 41 -10.83 -26.83 8.78
N GLN A 42 -11.69 -26.07 9.44
CA GLN A 42 -13.15 -26.25 9.38
C GLN A 42 -13.82 -25.45 8.25
N ASP A 43 -13.09 -24.52 7.61
CA ASP A 43 -13.59 -23.72 6.50
C ASP A 43 -13.15 -24.35 5.18
N ALA A 44 -14.10 -24.98 4.48
CA ALA A 44 -13.85 -25.66 3.22
C ALA A 44 -13.32 -24.71 2.11
N THR A 45 -13.77 -23.45 2.07
CA THR A 45 -13.30 -22.47 1.08
C THR A 45 -11.85 -22.10 1.37
N THR A 46 -11.53 -21.83 2.63
CA THR A 46 -10.15 -21.52 3.05
C THR A 46 -9.22 -22.71 2.83
N MET A 47 -9.66 -23.93 3.12
CA MET A 47 -8.86 -25.13 2.88
C MET A 47 -8.62 -25.40 1.39
N ALA A 48 -9.63 -25.19 0.52
CA ALA A 48 -9.44 -25.33 -0.92
C ALA A 48 -8.35 -24.36 -1.44
N ALA A 49 -8.38 -23.10 -1.00
CA ALA A 49 -7.34 -22.15 -1.37
C ALA A 49 -5.96 -22.52 -0.79
N PHE A 50 -5.90 -22.93 0.48
CA PHE A 50 -4.66 -23.36 1.11
C PHE A 50 -4.05 -24.60 0.43
N ASP A 51 -4.89 -25.56 0.03
CA ASP A 51 -4.44 -26.75 -0.69
C ASP A 51 -3.84 -26.40 -2.05
N VAL A 52 -4.35 -25.37 -2.74
CA VAL A 52 -3.74 -24.84 -3.97
C VAL A 52 -2.35 -24.24 -3.69
N LEU A 53 -2.21 -23.42 -2.65
CA LEU A 53 -0.93 -22.83 -2.27
C LEU A 53 0.11 -23.91 -1.90
N LYS A 54 -0.35 -24.95 -1.21
CA LYS A 54 0.44 -26.12 -0.80
C LYS A 54 0.86 -26.97 -2.00
N GLU A 55 -0.09 -27.29 -2.90
CA GLU A 55 0.16 -28.10 -4.09
C GLU A 55 1.12 -27.41 -5.05
N ALA A 56 0.96 -26.10 -5.25
CA ALA A 56 1.79 -25.34 -6.16
C ALA A 56 3.16 -24.94 -5.59
N ARG A 57 3.42 -25.24 -4.30
CA ARG A 57 4.65 -24.88 -3.58
C ARG A 57 5.03 -23.41 -3.78
N CYS A 58 4.04 -22.54 -3.66
CA CYS A 58 4.24 -21.09 -3.82
C CYS A 58 5.30 -20.55 -2.83
N ASP A 59 5.52 -21.25 -1.71
CA ASP A 59 6.55 -20.94 -0.73
C ASP A 59 7.98 -20.91 -1.31
N TYR A 60 8.27 -21.68 -2.37
CA TYR A 60 9.63 -21.74 -2.94
C TYR A 60 10.19 -20.38 -3.36
N CYS A 61 9.33 -19.52 -3.93
CA CYS A 61 9.70 -18.18 -4.39
C CYS A 61 9.21 -17.07 -3.46
N HIS A 62 8.25 -17.34 -2.58
CA HIS A 62 7.57 -16.33 -1.77
C HIS A 62 7.76 -16.50 -0.26
N ALA A 63 8.66 -17.38 0.17
CA ALA A 63 9.10 -17.48 1.56
C ALA A 63 10.63 -17.60 1.68
N GLU A 64 11.18 -17.01 2.73
CA GLU A 64 12.63 -16.95 2.95
C GLU A 64 13.21 -18.29 3.40
N LYS A 65 12.54 -18.92 4.38
CA LYS A 65 13.02 -20.13 5.08
C LYS A 65 12.25 -21.36 4.60
N VAL A 66 12.69 -21.90 3.46
CA VAL A 66 12.03 -23.03 2.81
C VAL A 66 13.01 -24.17 2.58
N ASN A 67 12.53 -25.41 2.76
CA ASN A 67 13.27 -26.60 2.38
C ASN A 67 13.23 -26.75 0.87
N LEU A 68 14.38 -26.49 0.23
CA LEU A 68 14.52 -26.53 -1.23
C LEU A 68 15.12 -27.86 -1.70
N PRO A 69 14.67 -28.41 -2.85
CA PRO A 69 15.23 -29.62 -3.45
C PRO A 69 16.71 -29.48 -3.77
N PHE A 70 17.39 -30.62 -3.97
CA PHE A 70 18.84 -30.68 -4.17
C PHE A 70 19.36 -29.79 -5.32
N TYR A 71 18.54 -29.57 -6.37
CA TYR A 71 18.98 -28.87 -7.57
C TYR A 71 19.21 -27.36 -7.35
N PHE A 72 18.66 -26.78 -6.29
CA PHE A 72 19.00 -25.42 -5.82
C PHE A 72 20.46 -25.29 -5.35
N LYS A 73 21.16 -26.42 -5.15
CA LYS A 73 22.57 -26.46 -4.77
C LYS A 73 23.51 -26.76 -5.95
N LEU A 74 22.96 -27.07 -7.14
CA LEU A 74 23.77 -27.36 -8.31
C LEU A 74 24.36 -26.08 -8.92
N PRO A 75 25.61 -26.11 -9.42
CA PRO A 75 26.20 -24.99 -10.12
C PRO A 75 25.31 -24.50 -11.28
N VAL A 76 25.30 -23.19 -11.54
CA VAL A 76 24.43 -22.50 -12.52
C VAL A 76 22.96 -22.45 -12.12
N ALA A 77 22.34 -23.58 -11.79
CA ALA A 77 20.94 -23.64 -11.34
C ALA A 77 20.73 -22.80 -10.06
N SER A 78 21.63 -22.92 -9.09
CA SER A 78 21.57 -22.16 -7.83
C SER A 78 21.54 -20.64 -8.04
N SER A 79 22.32 -20.12 -9.01
CA SER A 79 22.36 -18.68 -9.30
C SER A 79 21.09 -18.19 -9.99
N LEU A 80 20.56 -18.95 -10.94
CA LEU A 80 19.30 -18.62 -11.61
C LEU A 80 18.15 -18.58 -10.60
N MET A 81 18.05 -19.61 -9.77
CA MET A 81 16.98 -19.72 -8.78
C MET A 81 17.10 -18.70 -7.66
N ALA A 82 18.32 -18.34 -7.25
CA ALA A 82 18.51 -17.25 -6.29
C ALA A 82 17.92 -15.93 -6.81
N LYS A 83 18.14 -15.61 -8.10
CA LYS A 83 17.53 -14.42 -8.74
C LYS A 83 16.01 -14.51 -8.81
N ASP A 84 15.46 -15.66 -9.17
CA ASP A 84 14.01 -15.85 -9.24
C ASP A 84 13.36 -15.75 -7.85
N ARG A 85 14.02 -16.30 -6.81
CA ARG A 85 13.57 -16.17 -5.42
C ARG A 85 13.67 -14.74 -4.91
N GLU A 86 14.75 -14.03 -5.20
CA GLU A 86 14.88 -12.61 -4.85
C GLU A 86 13.76 -11.79 -5.49
N LYS A 87 13.49 -12.01 -6.79
CA LYS A 87 12.38 -11.37 -7.49
C LYS A 87 11.03 -11.74 -6.88
N GLY A 88 10.82 -13.01 -6.55
CA GLY A 88 9.59 -13.50 -5.91
C GLY A 88 9.33 -12.84 -4.56
N LEU A 89 10.34 -12.77 -3.70
CA LEU A 89 10.27 -12.16 -2.37
C LEU A 89 10.04 -10.65 -2.41
N ARG A 90 10.62 -9.95 -3.40
CA ARG A 90 10.34 -8.52 -3.64
C ARG A 90 8.89 -8.25 -4.02
N ASN A 91 8.24 -9.16 -4.74
CA ASN A 91 6.87 -8.96 -5.22
C ASN A 91 5.81 -9.46 -4.23
N PHE A 92 6.10 -10.49 -3.44
CA PHE A 92 5.09 -11.13 -2.59
C PHE A 92 5.72 -12.02 -1.50
N ARG A 93 5.12 -11.96 -0.30
CA ARG A 93 5.53 -12.71 0.89
C ARG A 93 4.37 -13.57 1.39
N MET A 94 4.62 -14.87 1.56
CA MET A 94 3.61 -15.83 1.96
C MET A 94 3.55 -16.10 3.46
N GLU A 95 4.62 -15.85 4.19
CA GLU A 95 4.68 -16.18 5.62
C GLU A 95 3.53 -15.54 6.42
N PRO A 96 3.24 -14.23 6.28
CA PRO A 96 2.12 -13.61 6.99
C PRO A 96 0.75 -14.18 6.61
N ILE A 97 0.62 -14.73 5.40
CA ILE A 97 -0.64 -15.30 4.88
C ILE A 97 -0.85 -16.68 5.50
N ILE A 98 0.18 -17.51 5.49
CA ILE A 98 0.12 -18.84 6.12
C ILE A 98 -0.14 -18.69 7.62
N GLU A 99 0.51 -17.74 8.28
CA GLU A 99 0.27 -17.44 9.70
C GLU A 99 -1.17 -17.00 9.96
N ALA A 100 -1.70 -16.04 9.18
CA ALA A 100 -3.07 -15.58 9.31
C ALA A 100 -4.10 -16.72 9.08
N ILE A 101 -3.92 -17.53 8.02
CA ILE A 101 -4.75 -18.72 7.77
C ILE A 101 -4.63 -19.69 8.94
N ASN A 102 -3.43 -19.96 9.44
CA ASN A 102 -3.21 -20.89 10.54
C ASN A 102 -3.94 -20.45 11.83
N GLU A 103 -3.95 -19.15 12.11
CA GLU A 103 -4.56 -18.57 13.31
C GLU A 103 -6.05 -18.21 13.15
N GLY A 104 -6.61 -18.31 11.93
CA GLY A 104 -7.98 -17.87 11.63
C GLY A 104 -8.15 -16.35 11.67
N LYS A 105 -7.06 -15.61 11.44
CA LYS A 105 -7.03 -14.14 11.35
C LYS A 105 -7.21 -13.67 9.89
N PRO A 106 -7.71 -12.44 9.68
CA PRO A 106 -7.84 -11.90 8.33
C PRO A 106 -6.48 -11.80 7.62
N VAL A 107 -6.43 -12.27 6.37
CA VAL A 107 -5.26 -12.08 5.51
C VAL A 107 -5.22 -10.65 4.98
N GLY A 108 -4.05 -10.01 5.04
CA GLY A 108 -3.86 -8.62 4.61
C GLY A 108 -4.37 -8.33 3.19
N LEU A 109 -5.04 -7.18 3.02
CA LEU A 109 -5.76 -6.83 1.79
C LEU A 109 -4.86 -6.73 0.55
N VAL A 110 -3.63 -6.24 0.71
CA VAL A 110 -2.63 -6.18 -0.37
C VAL A 110 -2.27 -7.59 -0.85
N ALA A 111 -2.09 -8.54 0.08
CA ALA A 111 -1.80 -9.92 -0.26
C ALA A 111 -2.98 -10.57 -1.02
N LEU A 112 -4.20 -10.40 -0.52
CA LEU A 112 -5.42 -10.86 -1.20
C LEU A 112 -5.53 -10.31 -2.63
N SER A 113 -5.22 -9.02 -2.81
CA SER A 113 -5.28 -8.35 -4.12
C SER A 113 -4.23 -8.83 -5.11
N ARG A 114 -3.03 -9.15 -4.61
CA ARG A 114 -1.98 -9.77 -5.44
C ARG A 114 -2.33 -11.19 -5.85
N ILE A 115 -2.83 -12.00 -4.91
CA ILE A 115 -3.26 -13.38 -5.19
C ILE A 115 -4.34 -13.38 -6.27
N GLU A 116 -5.40 -12.59 -6.09
CA GLU A 116 -6.49 -12.52 -7.07
C GLU A 116 -5.97 -12.10 -8.45
N PHE A 117 -5.10 -11.09 -8.53
CA PHE A 117 -4.53 -10.62 -9.78
C PHE A 117 -3.79 -11.72 -10.55
N VAL A 118 -2.91 -12.46 -9.88
CA VAL A 118 -2.14 -13.53 -10.54
C VAL A 118 -2.99 -14.76 -10.89
N MET A 119 -4.04 -15.04 -10.10
CA MET A 119 -4.99 -16.13 -10.38
C MET A 119 -5.88 -15.81 -11.58
N GLN A 120 -6.43 -14.60 -11.66
CA GLN A 120 -7.26 -14.18 -12.79
C GLN A 120 -6.52 -14.23 -14.12
N ARG A 121 -5.20 -14.00 -14.10
CA ARG A 121 -4.35 -13.93 -15.29
C ARG A 121 -3.54 -15.18 -15.56
N ASN A 122 -3.64 -16.19 -14.68
CA ASN A 122 -2.84 -17.42 -14.76
C ASN A 122 -1.33 -17.12 -14.92
N LEU A 123 -0.82 -16.15 -14.15
CA LEU A 123 0.59 -15.72 -14.18
C LEU A 123 1.51 -16.60 -13.33
N MET A 124 0.92 -17.39 -12.42
CA MET A 124 1.63 -18.25 -11.49
C MET A 124 1.09 -19.68 -11.55
N PRO A 125 1.97 -20.69 -11.40
CA PRO A 125 3.43 -20.58 -11.33
C PRO A 125 4.08 -20.26 -12.69
N PRO A 126 5.31 -19.69 -12.71
CA PRO A 126 6.02 -19.40 -13.96
C PRO A 126 6.34 -20.67 -14.76
N SER A 127 6.34 -20.57 -16.09
CA SER A 127 6.54 -21.73 -16.99
C SER A 127 7.85 -22.49 -16.76
N LEU A 128 8.94 -21.80 -16.40
CA LEU A 128 10.23 -22.45 -16.10
C LEU A 128 10.15 -23.32 -14.83
N TYR A 129 9.39 -22.88 -13.83
CA TYR A 129 9.15 -23.65 -12.62
C TYR A 129 8.40 -24.96 -12.93
N LEU A 130 7.40 -24.89 -13.80
CA LEU A 130 6.60 -26.04 -14.22
C LEU A 130 7.39 -27.12 -15.00
N LEU A 131 8.60 -26.83 -15.48
CA LEU A 131 9.48 -27.85 -16.07
C LEU A 131 9.97 -28.88 -15.05
N MET A 132 10.10 -28.50 -13.78
CA MET A 132 10.50 -29.41 -12.72
C MET A 132 9.32 -29.79 -11.80
N HIS A 133 8.29 -28.94 -11.79
CA HIS A 133 7.13 -29.01 -10.88
C HIS A 133 5.81 -29.07 -11.66
N TRP A 134 5.69 -30.02 -12.58
CA TRP A 134 4.49 -30.17 -13.42
C TRP A 134 3.17 -30.31 -12.64
N HIS A 135 3.19 -30.92 -11.45
CA HIS A 135 2.03 -31.08 -10.57
C HIS A 135 1.50 -29.74 -10.04
N ALA A 136 2.38 -28.74 -9.93
CA ALA A 136 2.05 -27.39 -9.49
C ALA A 136 1.26 -26.57 -10.53
N ARG A 137 1.02 -27.10 -11.73
CA ARG A 137 0.21 -26.41 -12.74
C ARG A 137 -1.24 -26.29 -12.25
N LEU A 138 -1.69 -25.06 -12.10
CA LEU A 138 -3.05 -24.77 -11.64
C LEU A 138 -4.08 -24.97 -12.76
N SER A 139 -5.11 -25.76 -12.45
CA SER A 139 -6.34 -25.83 -13.25
C SER A 139 -7.19 -24.56 -13.11
N GLN A 140 -8.16 -24.37 -14.00
CA GLN A 140 -9.12 -23.27 -13.88
C GLN A 140 -9.88 -23.34 -12.55
N GLN A 141 -10.36 -24.52 -12.16
CA GLN A 141 -11.08 -24.73 -10.90
C GLN A 141 -10.25 -24.32 -9.68
N GLN A 142 -8.98 -24.72 -9.61
CA GLN A 142 -8.10 -24.34 -8.50
C GLN A 142 -7.90 -22.82 -8.41
N ARG A 143 -7.79 -22.12 -9.54
CA ARG A 143 -7.70 -20.64 -9.54
C ARG A 143 -9.02 -20.02 -9.09
N ASP A 144 -10.15 -20.56 -9.54
CA ASP A 144 -11.48 -20.08 -9.13
C ASP A 144 -11.73 -20.30 -7.63
N ASP A 145 -11.26 -21.41 -7.06
CA ASP A 145 -11.36 -21.68 -5.62
C ASP A 145 -10.56 -20.65 -4.80
N VAL A 146 -9.36 -20.30 -5.25
CA VAL A 146 -8.55 -19.24 -4.61
C VAL A 146 -9.22 -17.87 -4.76
N ILE A 147 -9.76 -17.53 -5.93
CA ILE A 147 -10.47 -16.25 -6.15
C ILE A 147 -11.72 -16.18 -5.26
N LYS A 148 -12.48 -17.27 -5.15
CA LYS A 148 -13.64 -17.37 -4.27
C LYS A 148 -13.26 -17.15 -2.81
N TRP A 149 -12.16 -17.74 -2.35
CA TRP A 149 -11.62 -17.50 -1.02
C TRP A 149 -11.24 -16.03 -0.80
N VAL A 150 -10.54 -15.40 -1.75
CA VAL A 150 -10.22 -13.96 -1.68
C VAL A 150 -11.49 -13.11 -1.55
N GLN A 151 -12.52 -13.40 -2.33
CA GLN A 151 -13.79 -12.69 -2.28
C GLN A 151 -14.51 -12.87 -0.94
N GLN A 152 -14.48 -14.08 -0.39
CA GLN A 152 -15.04 -14.40 0.94
C GLN A 152 -14.31 -13.61 2.04
N GLU A 153 -12.98 -13.60 2.05
CA GLU A 153 -12.17 -12.86 3.02
C GLU A 153 -12.44 -11.36 2.96
N ARG A 154 -12.47 -10.78 1.76
CA ARG A 154 -12.80 -9.36 1.56
C ARG A 154 -14.18 -9.01 2.07
N LYS A 155 -15.18 -9.79 1.68
CA LYS A 155 -16.57 -9.55 2.11
C LYS A 155 -16.71 -9.65 3.63
N LYS A 156 -16.00 -10.58 4.26
CA LYS A 156 -16.09 -10.83 5.71
C LYS A 156 -15.38 -9.77 6.55
N TYR A 157 -14.19 -9.31 6.12
CA TYR A 157 -13.31 -8.51 6.97
C TYR A 157 -13.08 -7.08 6.50
N TYR A 158 -13.34 -6.78 5.23
CA TYR A 158 -12.93 -5.51 4.61
C TYR A 158 -14.09 -4.72 3.99
N ALA A 159 -15.28 -5.30 3.84
CA ALA A 159 -16.46 -4.61 3.34
C ALA A 159 -16.82 -3.42 4.25
N THR A 160 -16.86 -2.21 3.68
CA THR A 160 -17.24 -1.01 4.44
C THR A 160 -18.75 -0.94 4.61
N GLN A 161 -19.21 -0.45 5.77
CA GLN A 161 -20.63 -0.25 6.03
C GLN A 161 -21.27 0.63 4.93
N GLY A 162 -22.40 0.17 4.39
CA GLY A 162 -23.13 0.88 3.33
C GLY A 162 -22.66 0.60 1.90
N VAL A 163 -21.61 -0.21 1.71
CA VAL A 163 -21.24 -0.71 0.37
C VAL A 163 -22.38 -1.58 -0.20
N ALA A 164 -22.66 -1.47 -1.49
CA ALA A 164 -23.64 -2.34 -2.14
C ALA A 164 -23.13 -3.79 -2.21
N ASP A 165 -24.03 -4.77 -2.05
CA ASP A 165 -23.67 -6.20 -1.98
C ASP A 165 -22.80 -6.68 -3.15
N ARG A 166 -23.06 -6.18 -4.37
CA ARG A 166 -22.29 -6.51 -5.58
C ARG A 166 -20.82 -6.05 -5.53
N PHE A 167 -20.50 -5.10 -4.64
CA PHE A 167 -19.15 -4.57 -4.44
C PHE A 167 -18.56 -4.94 -3.08
N ALA A 168 -19.24 -5.75 -2.27
CA ALA A 168 -18.77 -6.11 -0.94
C ALA A 168 -17.44 -6.89 -0.95
N SER A 169 -17.10 -7.56 -2.06
CA SER A 169 -15.82 -8.27 -2.25
C SER A 169 -14.82 -7.50 -3.12
N GLU A 170 -15.12 -6.27 -3.53
CA GLU A 170 -14.20 -5.47 -4.36
C GLU A 170 -12.93 -5.10 -3.58
N ALA A 171 -11.81 -5.03 -4.30
CA ALA A 171 -10.53 -4.63 -3.73
C ALA A 171 -10.54 -3.21 -3.17
N VAL A 172 -11.39 -2.34 -3.71
CA VAL A 172 -11.57 -0.95 -3.28
C VAL A 172 -12.90 -0.83 -2.55
N GLN A 173 -12.90 -0.09 -1.44
CA GLN A 173 -14.05 0.09 -0.58
C GLN A 173 -14.32 1.59 -0.36
N PRO A 174 -15.58 2.00 -0.16
CA PRO A 174 -15.90 3.41 0.05
C PRO A 174 -15.25 3.93 1.34
N VAL A 175 -14.93 5.23 1.38
CA VAL A 175 -14.54 5.89 2.63
C VAL A 175 -15.74 5.90 3.60
N PRO A 176 -15.57 5.49 4.87
CA PRO A 176 -16.65 5.52 5.84
C PRO A 176 -17.13 6.95 6.11
N GLU A 177 -18.39 7.11 6.51
CA GLU A 177 -18.99 8.44 6.75
C GLU A 177 -18.39 9.17 7.95
N SER A 178 -17.85 8.40 8.91
CA SER A 178 -17.32 8.93 10.15
C SER A 178 -16.28 7.98 10.74
N VAL A 179 -15.37 8.54 11.54
CA VAL A 179 -14.53 7.79 12.47
C VAL A 179 -14.90 8.16 13.90
N THR A 180 -14.79 7.19 14.81
CA THR A 180 -15.06 7.44 16.23
C THR A 180 -13.87 8.18 16.85
N VAL A 181 -14.11 9.40 17.32
CA VAL A 181 -13.12 10.25 18.00
C VAL A 181 -13.82 11.08 19.08
N ASP A 182 -13.07 11.49 20.11
CA ASP A 182 -13.61 12.41 21.13
C ASP A 182 -13.73 13.83 20.54
N PRO A 183 -14.94 14.42 20.47
CA PRO A 183 -15.13 15.76 19.90
C PRO A 183 -14.35 16.85 20.64
N LYS A 184 -14.04 16.68 21.93
CA LYS A 184 -13.26 17.66 22.71
C LYS A 184 -11.79 17.64 22.30
N LEU A 185 -11.21 16.44 22.10
CA LEU A 185 -9.86 16.31 21.54
C LEU A 185 -9.79 16.87 20.12
N VAL A 186 -10.81 16.62 19.30
CA VAL A 186 -10.90 17.16 17.93
C VAL A 186 -10.91 18.70 17.94
N ALA A 187 -11.66 19.33 18.85
CA ALA A 187 -11.72 20.79 18.94
C ALA A 187 -10.36 21.41 19.30
N LEU A 188 -9.67 20.85 20.30
CA LEU A 188 -8.32 21.26 20.68
C LEU A 188 -7.32 20.99 19.56
N GLY A 189 -7.37 19.79 18.97
CA GLY A 189 -6.51 19.38 17.85
C GLY A 189 -6.63 20.29 16.65
N LYS A 190 -7.86 20.70 16.31
CA LYS A 190 -8.11 21.67 15.24
C LYS A 190 -7.42 22.98 15.56
N LYS A 191 -7.53 23.49 16.79
CA LYS A 191 -6.85 24.73 17.19
C LYS A 191 -5.33 24.60 17.03
N LEU A 192 -4.76 23.49 17.47
CA LEU A 192 -3.32 23.20 17.39
C LEU A 192 -2.82 23.01 15.95
N PHE A 193 -3.61 22.40 15.06
CA PHE A 193 -3.23 22.22 13.65
C PHE A 193 -2.98 23.55 12.91
N PHE A 194 -3.65 24.62 13.33
CA PHE A 194 -3.47 25.98 12.83
C PHE A 194 -2.62 26.87 13.76
N GLU A 195 -2.06 26.31 14.84
CA GLU A 195 -1.28 27.06 15.83
C GLU A 195 0.16 27.25 15.36
N LYS A 196 0.55 28.51 15.17
CA LYS A 196 1.90 28.85 14.72
C LYS A 196 2.93 28.79 15.83
N ARG A 197 2.53 28.92 17.10
CA ARG A 197 3.43 28.81 18.26
C ARG A 197 4.12 27.46 18.39
N LEU A 198 3.66 26.45 17.65
CA LEU A 198 4.35 25.18 17.50
C LEU A 198 5.71 25.32 16.78
N SER A 199 5.88 26.28 15.86
CA SER A 199 7.17 26.53 15.20
C SER A 199 8.14 27.33 16.06
N GLY A 200 9.43 27.18 15.81
CA GLY A 200 10.49 27.84 16.58
C GLY A 200 10.42 29.37 16.53
N ASP A 201 9.96 29.93 15.42
CA ASP A 201 9.83 31.37 15.16
C ASP A 201 8.38 31.88 15.18
N ASN A 202 7.42 31.02 15.53
CA ASN A 202 5.99 31.30 15.53
C ASN A 202 5.39 31.70 14.17
N THR A 203 5.97 31.28 13.04
CA THR A 203 5.49 31.62 11.69
C THR A 203 4.72 30.50 10.98
N LEU A 204 4.96 29.23 11.34
CA LEU A 204 4.43 28.05 10.65
C LEU A 204 3.52 27.21 11.54
N SER A 205 2.47 26.65 10.94
CA SER A 205 1.58 25.64 11.53
C SER A 205 1.50 24.42 10.59
N CYS A 206 0.83 23.35 11.00
CA CYS A 206 0.57 22.19 10.12
C CYS A 206 -0.12 22.65 8.81
N ALA A 207 -1.11 23.54 8.93
CA ALA A 207 -1.83 24.13 7.80
C ALA A 207 -0.95 24.96 6.83
N SER A 208 0.28 25.32 7.19
CA SER A 208 1.20 26.02 6.27
C SER A 208 1.70 25.12 5.14
N CYS A 209 1.84 23.81 5.41
CA CYS A 209 2.23 22.80 4.43
C CYS A 209 1.04 21.91 4.00
N HIS A 210 0.02 21.78 4.85
CA HIS A 210 -1.14 20.93 4.63
C HIS A 210 -2.42 21.77 4.52
N ASP A 211 -2.48 22.62 3.51
CA ASP A 211 -3.59 23.52 3.27
C ASP A 211 -4.85 22.72 2.86
N LEU A 212 -5.84 22.69 3.75
CA LEU A 212 -7.08 21.92 3.58
C LEU A 212 -7.87 22.35 2.33
N GLN A 213 -7.72 23.61 1.88
CA GLN A 213 -8.39 24.11 0.68
C GLN A 213 -7.67 23.72 -0.62
N LYS A 214 -6.42 23.25 -0.51
CA LYS A 214 -5.61 22.75 -1.63
C LYS A 214 -5.46 21.24 -1.59
N GLY A 215 -6.48 20.54 -1.10
CA GLY A 215 -6.45 19.07 -1.01
C GLY A 215 -5.53 18.55 0.10
N GLY A 216 -5.18 19.37 1.09
CA GLY A 216 -4.37 18.96 2.25
C GLY A 216 -2.86 18.93 1.97
N VAL A 217 -2.40 19.63 0.93
CA VAL A 217 -0.99 19.76 0.52
C VAL A 217 -0.63 21.22 0.23
N ASP A 218 0.65 21.51 -0.01
CA ASP A 218 1.13 22.86 -0.35
C ASP A 218 1.16 23.14 -1.87
N GLY A 219 1.03 22.10 -2.70
CA GLY A 219 1.10 22.19 -4.16
C GLY A 219 2.51 22.46 -4.70
N LEU A 220 3.55 22.23 -3.91
CA LEU A 220 4.94 22.48 -4.27
C LEU A 220 5.69 21.17 -4.59
N VAL A 221 6.82 21.28 -5.29
CA VAL A 221 7.73 20.14 -5.50
C VAL A 221 8.26 19.64 -4.15
N THR A 222 8.75 20.55 -3.32
CA THR A 222 9.09 20.29 -1.92
C THR A 222 8.67 21.44 -1.01
N ALA A 223 8.42 21.12 0.26
CA ALA A 223 7.93 22.05 1.27
C ALA A 223 8.85 23.27 1.46
N THR A 224 8.25 24.40 1.84
CA THR A 224 8.98 25.56 2.36
C THR A 224 8.78 25.64 3.86
N GLY A 225 9.82 25.32 4.63
CA GLY A 225 9.78 25.39 6.08
C GLY A 225 10.36 26.68 6.66
N ILE A 226 10.74 26.60 7.93
CA ILE A 226 11.16 27.73 8.75
C ILE A 226 12.34 28.46 8.10
N TYR A 227 12.31 29.79 8.15
CA TYR A 227 13.30 30.66 7.50
C TYR A 227 13.41 30.50 5.96
N GLY A 228 12.37 29.97 5.31
CA GLY A 228 12.34 29.78 3.86
C GLY A 228 13.15 28.56 3.37
N GLN A 229 13.56 27.68 4.29
CA GLN A 229 14.31 26.46 3.96
C GLN A 229 13.46 25.50 3.12
N LYS A 230 14.12 24.73 2.24
CA LYS A 230 13.45 23.73 1.41
C LYS A 230 13.59 22.34 1.99
N GLY A 231 12.46 21.66 2.14
CA GLY A 231 12.42 20.24 2.50
C GLY A 231 12.95 19.35 1.36
N PRO A 232 13.28 18.08 1.65
CA PRO A 232 13.85 17.16 0.68
C PRO A 232 12.80 16.40 -0.15
N ILE A 233 11.50 16.53 0.19
CA ILE A 233 10.44 15.65 -0.28
C ILE A 233 9.12 16.42 -0.45
N ASN A 234 8.24 15.93 -1.34
CA ASN A 234 6.90 16.42 -1.56
C ASN A 234 5.99 16.13 -0.36
N VAL A 235 5.09 17.06 -0.05
CA VAL A 235 4.19 16.98 1.10
C VAL A 235 2.98 16.10 0.75
N PRO A 236 2.80 14.94 1.39
CA PRO A 236 1.60 14.12 1.18
C PRO A 236 0.37 14.77 1.83
N THR A 237 -0.83 14.43 1.37
CA THR A 237 -2.07 14.98 1.93
C THR A 237 -2.34 14.48 3.36
N VAL A 238 -2.90 15.35 4.20
CA VAL A 238 -3.48 14.98 5.51
C VAL A 238 -4.86 14.33 5.37
N TYR A 239 -5.56 14.53 4.24
CA TYR A 239 -6.86 13.90 4.06
C TYR A 239 -6.73 12.38 3.96
N ASN A 240 -7.57 11.66 4.70
CA ASN A 240 -7.61 10.19 4.77
C ASN A 240 -6.34 9.54 5.34
N SER A 241 -5.40 10.31 5.89
CA SER A 241 -4.11 9.81 6.42
C SER A 241 -4.28 8.81 7.57
N VAL A 242 -5.42 8.87 8.28
CA VAL A 242 -5.85 7.89 9.30
C VAL A 242 -5.92 6.46 8.79
N PHE A 243 -6.15 6.26 7.48
CA PHE A 243 -6.23 4.92 6.90
C PHE A 243 -4.86 4.38 6.44
N ASN A 244 -3.79 5.17 6.53
CA ASN A 244 -2.47 4.62 6.34
C ASN A 244 -2.12 3.69 7.51
N HIS A 245 -1.45 2.58 7.22
CA HIS A 245 -0.93 1.69 8.25
C HIS A 245 0.30 2.27 8.98
N SER A 246 0.94 3.30 8.39
CA SER A 246 2.08 4.07 8.92
C SER A 246 2.15 5.43 8.21
N GLN A 247 2.83 6.42 8.78
CA GLN A 247 2.90 7.76 8.23
C GLN A 247 4.27 8.09 7.62
N PHE A 248 4.33 9.17 6.84
CA PHE A 248 5.43 9.55 5.92
C PHE A 248 5.64 8.60 4.73
N TRP A 249 6.39 9.06 3.73
CA TRP A 249 6.73 8.30 2.53
C TRP A 249 7.54 7.02 2.80
N ASP A 250 8.37 7.01 3.84
CA ASP A 250 9.19 5.86 4.26
C ASP A 250 8.52 4.99 5.34
N GLY A 251 7.39 5.44 5.88
CA GLY A 251 6.67 4.75 6.96
C GLY A 251 7.33 4.82 8.33
N ARG A 252 8.21 5.80 8.58
CA ARG A 252 8.99 5.87 9.84
C ARG A 252 8.16 6.17 11.09
N ALA A 253 6.94 6.68 10.94
CA ALA A 253 6.03 6.94 12.06
C ALA A 253 4.91 5.90 12.06
N ALA A 254 4.65 5.28 13.22
CA ALA A 254 3.66 4.20 13.34
C ALA A 254 2.22 4.68 13.16
N ASP A 255 1.92 5.91 13.62
CA ASP A 255 0.60 6.51 13.64
C ASP A 255 0.67 8.05 13.48
N LEU A 256 -0.49 8.72 13.57
CA LEU A 256 -0.59 10.17 13.42
C LEU A 256 0.02 10.91 14.61
N GLU A 257 -0.12 10.36 15.82
CA GLU A 257 0.46 10.88 17.05
C GLU A 257 2.00 10.95 16.94
N ALA A 258 2.64 9.85 16.53
CA ALA A 258 4.08 9.81 16.28
C ALA A 258 4.49 10.70 15.11
N GLN A 259 3.67 10.81 14.08
CA GLN A 259 3.92 11.68 12.92
C GLN A 259 3.94 13.15 13.34
N ALA A 260 2.93 13.62 14.07
CA ALA A 260 2.77 15.01 14.49
C ALA A 260 3.96 15.50 15.32
N ALA A 261 4.67 14.60 15.98
CA ALA A 261 5.87 14.95 16.74
C ALA A 261 7.06 15.39 15.86
N GLY A 262 7.18 14.84 14.66
CA GLY A 262 8.32 15.02 13.76
C GLY A 262 8.48 16.44 13.22
N PRO A 263 7.46 17.01 12.53
CA PRO A 263 7.53 18.34 11.92
C PRO A 263 7.91 19.45 12.89
N VAL A 264 7.39 19.37 14.12
CA VAL A 264 7.62 20.37 15.17
C VAL A 264 9.11 20.51 15.50
N MET A 265 9.84 19.39 15.56
CA MET A 265 11.27 19.35 15.89
C MET A 265 12.18 19.42 14.65
N ASN A 266 11.66 19.19 13.44
CA ASN A 266 12.49 19.14 12.23
C ASN A 266 13.03 20.55 11.88
N PRO A 267 14.36 20.76 11.81
CA PRO A 267 14.96 22.07 11.53
C PRO A 267 14.67 22.61 10.13
N LEU A 268 14.24 21.77 9.19
CA LEU A 268 13.83 22.16 7.84
C LEU A 268 12.32 22.41 7.74
N GLU A 269 11.53 22.09 8.77
CA GLU A 269 10.08 22.26 8.80
C GLU A 269 9.70 23.34 9.83
N MET A 270 9.35 22.98 11.07
CA MET A 270 8.91 23.96 12.09
C MET A 270 10.03 24.37 13.05
N GLY A 271 11.11 23.60 13.16
CA GLY A 271 12.38 24.02 13.79
C GLY A 271 12.34 24.40 15.27
N SER A 272 11.35 23.95 16.04
CA SER A 272 11.37 24.10 17.50
C SER A 272 12.50 23.24 18.10
N LYS A 273 13.11 23.72 19.19
CA LYS A 273 14.32 23.12 19.77
C LYS A 273 14.04 21.98 20.75
N ASN A 274 12.95 22.07 21.48
CA ASN A 274 12.47 21.03 22.39
C ASN A 274 10.97 21.26 22.66
N TRP A 275 10.31 20.24 23.22
CA TRP A 275 8.88 20.28 23.51
C TRP A 275 8.50 21.14 24.71
N GLU A 276 9.40 21.36 25.65
CA GLU A 276 9.13 22.20 26.82
C GLU A 276 8.99 23.68 26.40
N ASP A 277 9.81 24.15 25.47
CA ASP A 277 9.68 25.48 24.87
C ASP A 277 8.35 25.63 24.10
N VAL A 278 7.94 24.59 23.37
CA VAL A 278 6.64 24.55 22.69
C VAL A 278 5.50 24.63 23.70
N ALA A 279 5.54 23.80 24.74
CA ALA A 279 4.54 23.81 25.80
C ALA A 279 4.48 25.17 26.52
N ASN A 280 5.63 25.78 26.83
CA ASN A 280 5.70 27.11 27.45
C ASN A 280 5.08 28.20 26.56
N LYS A 281 5.32 28.17 25.25
CA LYS A 281 4.66 29.08 24.30
C LYS A 281 3.13 28.92 24.32
N LEU A 282 2.61 27.69 24.42
CA LEU A 282 1.17 27.45 24.51
C LEU A 282 0.60 27.85 25.88
N ARG A 283 1.31 27.62 26.98
CA ARG A 283 0.89 28.05 28.34
C ARG A 283 0.78 29.57 28.47
N GLN A 284 1.49 30.34 27.63
CA GLN A 284 1.38 31.81 27.59
C GLN A 284 0.07 32.30 26.95
N GLU A 285 -0.69 31.42 26.30
CA GLU A 285 -1.99 31.72 25.72
C GLU A 285 -3.10 31.20 26.66
N PRO A 286 -3.77 32.10 27.44
CA PRO A 286 -4.64 31.69 28.55
C PRO A 286 -5.78 30.75 28.18
N SER A 287 -6.20 30.78 26.91
CA SER A 287 -7.26 29.91 26.41
C SER A 287 -6.88 28.42 26.42
N TYR A 288 -5.60 28.06 26.28
CA TYR A 288 -5.20 26.65 26.20
C TYR A 288 -5.35 25.88 27.51
N GLU A 289 -5.10 26.49 28.68
CA GLU A 289 -5.27 25.78 29.96
C GLU A 289 -6.68 25.19 30.10
N LYS A 290 -7.68 25.99 29.72
CA LYS A 290 -9.08 25.57 29.66
C LYS A 290 -9.29 24.48 28.60
N ASP A 291 -8.82 24.71 27.37
CA ASP A 291 -9.03 23.77 26.27
C ASP A 291 -8.43 22.37 26.57
N PHE A 292 -7.22 22.32 27.15
CA PHE A 292 -6.58 21.06 27.58
C PHE A 292 -7.33 20.41 28.75
N THR A 293 -7.80 21.19 29.73
CA THR A 293 -8.62 20.67 30.83
C THR A 293 -9.92 20.07 30.33
N GLU A 294 -10.59 20.69 29.35
CA GLU A 294 -11.80 20.16 28.76
C GLU A 294 -11.56 18.87 27.97
N ALA A 295 -10.45 18.80 27.23
CA ALA A 295 -10.13 17.67 26.36
C ALA A 295 -9.53 16.45 27.10
N PHE A 296 -8.70 16.68 28.13
CA PHE A 296 -7.98 15.62 28.86
C PHE A 296 -8.37 15.47 30.33
N GLY A 297 -9.26 16.33 30.84
CA GLY A 297 -9.63 16.37 32.26
C GLY A 297 -8.56 16.99 33.17
N ASN A 298 -7.47 17.53 32.62
CA ASN A 298 -6.42 18.21 33.35
C ASN A 298 -5.67 19.22 32.44
N PRO A 299 -5.00 20.25 33.00
CA PRO A 299 -4.38 21.32 32.23
C PRO A 299 -2.99 20.98 31.66
N THR A 300 -2.58 19.70 31.64
CA THR A 300 -1.22 19.34 31.19
C THR A 300 -1.02 19.62 29.72
N ILE A 301 -0.08 20.51 29.44
CA ILE A 301 0.40 20.82 28.09
C ILE A 301 1.82 20.25 27.96
N ASP A 302 1.96 19.18 27.19
CA ASP A 302 3.23 18.53 26.86
C ASP A 302 3.19 17.92 25.45
N GLN A 303 4.28 17.28 25.02
CA GLN A 303 4.34 16.64 23.70
C GLN A 303 3.16 15.70 23.46
N LYS A 304 2.84 14.85 24.42
CA LYS A 304 1.84 13.80 24.27
C LYS A 304 0.44 14.40 24.12
N THR A 305 0.06 15.32 25.01
CA THR A 305 -1.27 15.94 24.93
C THR A 305 -1.44 16.80 23.68
N ILE A 306 -0.36 17.42 23.18
CA ILE A 306 -0.38 18.15 21.90
C ILE A 306 -0.55 17.18 20.72
N THR A 307 0.27 16.13 20.61
CA THR A 307 0.21 15.20 19.48
C THR A 307 -1.07 14.38 19.47
N ASP A 308 -1.57 13.95 20.63
CA ASP A 308 -2.83 13.22 20.76
C ASP A 308 -4.02 14.06 20.26
N ALA A 309 -4.05 15.35 20.61
CA ALA A 309 -5.10 16.25 20.16
C ALA A 309 -5.02 16.49 18.64
N ILE A 310 -3.84 16.80 18.10
CA ILE A 310 -3.63 16.97 16.64
C ILE A 310 -4.08 15.72 15.89
N ALA A 311 -3.62 14.53 16.31
CA ALA A 311 -4.00 13.28 15.69
C ALA A 311 -5.52 13.02 15.76
N ALA A 312 -6.17 13.37 16.87
CA ALA A 312 -7.64 13.27 16.97
C ALA A 312 -8.34 14.14 15.92
N TYR A 313 -7.85 15.36 15.67
CA TYR A 313 -8.37 16.20 14.59
C TYR A 313 -8.09 15.61 13.21
N GLU A 314 -6.86 15.19 12.94
CA GLU A 314 -6.48 14.60 11.65
C GLU A 314 -7.28 13.34 11.31
N LYS A 315 -7.64 12.53 12.31
CA LYS A 315 -8.56 11.39 12.15
C LYS A 315 -9.90 11.81 11.54
N THR A 316 -10.38 13.02 11.81
CA THR A 316 -11.63 13.55 11.22
C THR A 316 -11.48 14.09 9.80
N LEU A 317 -10.26 14.24 9.30
CA LEU A 317 -9.98 14.71 7.94
C LEU A 317 -10.18 13.57 6.93
N ILE A 318 -11.32 12.90 6.98
CA ILE A 318 -11.74 11.90 5.98
C ILE A 318 -12.60 12.57 4.90
N THR A 319 -12.58 11.99 3.69
CA THR A 319 -13.32 12.52 2.55
C THR A 319 -14.25 11.47 1.93
N PRO A 320 -15.38 11.13 2.58
CA PRO A 320 -16.39 10.23 2.00
C PRO A 320 -17.10 10.85 0.80
N ASP A 321 -17.99 10.06 0.18
CA ASP A 321 -18.90 10.51 -0.87
C ASP A 321 -18.23 11.10 -2.11
N SER A 322 -17.04 10.59 -2.44
CA SER A 322 -16.53 10.75 -3.80
C SER A 322 -17.50 10.12 -4.81
N PRO A 323 -17.56 10.60 -6.07
CA PRO A 323 -18.38 9.96 -7.09
C PRO A 323 -18.17 8.43 -7.18
N PHE A 324 -16.92 7.97 -6.99
CA PHE A 324 -16.62 6.55 -6.92
C PHE A 324 -17.20 5.85 -5.69
N ASP A 325 -17.16 6.48 -4.51
CA ASP A 325 -17.78 5.91 -3.31
C ASP A 325 -19.29 5.78 -3.48
N MET A 326 -19.94 6.78 -4.09
CA MET A 326 -21.36 6.72 -4.40
C MET A 326 -21.68 5.57 -5.36
N TYR A 327 -20.83 5.32 -6.36
CA TYR A 327 -20.94 4.15 -7.22
C TYR A 327 -20.82 2.84 -6.43
N LEU A 328 -19.82 2.72 -5.54
CA LEU A 328 -19.65 1.56 -4.66
C LEU A 328 -20.81 1.37 -3.66
N LYS A 329 -21.50 2.45 -3.28
CA LYS A 329 -22.74 2.42 -2.46
C LYS A 329 -24.00 2.09 -3.27
N GLY A 330 -23.88 1.83 -4.58
CA GLY A 330 -24.98 1.37 -5.44
C GLY A 330 -25.61 2.44 -6.33
N VAL A 331 -25.10 3.67 -6.33
CA VAL A 331 -25.61 4.75 -7.19
C VAL A 331 -24.99 4.63 -8.58
N ASP A 332 -25.65 3.86 -9.46
CA ASP A 332 -25.10 3.48 -10.77
C ASP A 332 -24.73 4.65 -11.70
N GLY A 333 -25.39 5.80 -11.54
CA GLY A 333 -25.15 7.02 -12.31
C GLY A 333 -24.12 7.96 -11.69
N ALA A 334 -23.48 7.62 -10.56
CA ALA A 334 -22.51 8.47 -9.90
C ALA A 334 -21.21 8.63 -10.70
N ILE A 335 -20.87 7.63 -11.54
CA ILE A 335 -19.78 7.69 -12.50
C ILE A 335 -20.28 7.27 -13.89
N ASN A 336 -19.69 7.84 -14.93
CA ASN A 336 -20.05 7.60 -16.33
C ASN A 336 -19.34 6.36 -16.91
N ALA A 337 -19.61 6.04 -18.18
CA ALA A 337 -19.04 4.88 -18.85
C ALA A 337 -17.51 4.96 -19.02
N GLN A 338 -16.94 6.15 -19.21
CA GLN A 338 -15.49 6.34 -19.32
C GLN A 338 -14.79 6.01 -18.00
N GLU A 339 -15.34 6.52 -16.90
CA GLU A 339 -14.80 6.31 -15.55
C GLU A 339 -14.92 4.83 -15.13
N LYS A 340 -16.02 4.15 -15.51
CA LYS A 340 -16.17 2.69 -15.32
C LYS A 340 -15.10 1.90 -16.09
N ARG A 341 -14.82 2.25 -17.35
CA ARG A 341 -13.72 1.64 -18.12
C ARG A 341 -12.37 1.94 -17.48
N GLY A 342 -12.15 3.16 -16.99
CA GLY A 342 -10.96 3.54 -16.26
C GLY A 342 -10.70 2.69 -15.03
N TYR A 343 -11.73 2.44 -14.22
CA TYR A 343 -11.62 1.55 -13.06
C TYR A 343 -11.33 0.10 -13.47
N GLN A 344 -11.96 -0.38 -14.55
CA GLN A 344 -11.68 -1.72 -15.06
C GLN A 344 -10.22 -1.84 -15.51
N LEU A 345 -9.72 -0.89 -16.30
CA LEU A 345 -8.31 -0.82 -16.73
C LEU A 345 -7.36 -0.73 -15.53
N PHE A 346 -7.70 0.05 -14.51
CA PHE A 346 -6.93 0.14 -13.27
C PHE A 346 -6.79 -1.23 -12.58
N LYS A 347 -7.86 -2.04 -12.52
CA LYS A 347 -7.80 -3.40 -12.00
C LYS A 347 -7.02 -4.33 -12.93
N GLU A 348 -7.29 -4.27 -14.22
CA GLU A 348 -6.70 -5.15 -15.23
C GLU A 348 -5.19 -4.96 -15.41
N ASN A 349 -4.68 -3.77 -15.12
CA ASN A 349 -3.25 -3.47 -15.19
C ASN A 349 -2.55 -3.61 -13.83
N GLY A 350 -3.25 -4.15 -12.82
CA GLY A 350 -2.67 -4.52 -11.53
C GLY A 350 -2.51 -3.35 -10.55
N CYS A 351 -2.99 -2.15 -10.87
CA CYS A 351 -2.86 -1.01 -9.97
C CYS A 351 -3.51 -1.28 -8.60
N ALA A 352 -4.64 -2.00 -8.60
CA ALA A 352 -5.34 -2.42 -7.38
C ALA A 352 -4.56 -3.43 -6.52
N SER A 353 -3.47 -4.04 -7.01
CA SER A 353 -2.65 -4.91 -6.17
C SER A 353 -1.91 -4.14 -5.08
N CYS A 354 -1.61 -2.86 -5.32
CA CYS A 354 -0.95 -1.98 -4.35
C CYS A 354 -1.91 -0.89 -3.84
N HIS A 355 -2.76 -0.35 -4.71
CA HIS A 355 -3.73 0.70 -4.41
C HIS A 355 -5.12 0.13 -4.16
N ASN A 356 -5.31 -0.48 -2.99
CA ASN A 356 -6.57 -1.11 -2.55
C ASN A 356 -7.07 -0.55 -1.21
N GLY A 357 -8.21 -1.07 -0.78
CA GLY A 357 -8.86 -0.71 0.48
C GLY A 357 -9.60 0.62 0.40
N VAL A 358 -9.90 1.14 1.58
CA VAL A 358 -10.66 2.38 1.77
C VAL A 358 -9.95 3.59 1.13
N ALA A 359 -8.62 3.64 1.26
CA ALA A 359 -7.83 4.79 0.84
C ALA A 359 -7.12 4.61 -0.53
N LEU A 360 -7.30 3.45 -1.18
CA LEU A 360 -6.62 3.07 -2.43
C LEU A 360 -5.10 3.24 -2.33
N GLY A 361 -4.52 2.68 -1.26
CA GLY A 361 -3.12 2.85 -0.90
C GLY A 361 -2.94 2.86 0.62
N GLY A 362 -1.72 3.14 1.06
CA GLY A 362 -1.39 3.31 2.48
C GLY A 362 -1.26 2.02 3.28
N ALA A 363 -1.46 0.85 2.66
CA ALA A 363 -1.48 -0.46 3.32
C ALA A 363 -0.22 -1.32 3.07
N ALA A 364 0.73 -0.85 2.27
CA ALA A 364 1.99 -1.54 1.98
C ALA A 364 3.12 -0.57 1.64
N TYR A 365 4.33 -1.12 1.60
CA TYR A 365 5.51 -0.49 1.02
C TYR A 365 5.86 -1.19 -0.28
N GLU A 366 6.19 -0.42 -1.30
CA GLU A 366 6.51 -0.94 -2.62
C GLU A 366 7.75 -0.25 -3.18
N GLU A 367 8.63 -1.04 -3.79
CA GLU A 367 9.75 -0.54 -4.56
C GLU A 367 9.22 0.30 -5.73
N LEU A 368 9.73 1.53 -5.88
CA LEU A 368 9.44 2.35 -7.05
C LEU A 368 10.40 1.95 -8.18
N GLY A 369 9.93 1.15 -9.12
CA GLY A 369 10.75 0.60 -10.21
C GLY A 369 10.75 -0.93 -10.30
N LEU A 370 9.67 -1.61 -9.91
CA LEU A 370 9.59 -3.08 -9.91
C LEU A 370 9.87 -3.74 -11.26
N GLN A 371 9.54 -3.06 -12.36
CA GLN A 371 9.70 -3.56 -13.74
C GLN A 371 10.85 -2.89 -14.49
N SER A 372 11.26 -1.70 -14.07
CA SER A 372 12.32 -0.91 -14.71
C SER A 372 12.87 0.10 -13.72
N ASP A 373 14.15 0.45 -13.86
CA ASP A 373 14.84 1.35 -12.93
C ASP A 373 14.35 2.80 -13.10
N TYR A 374 13.43 3.20 -12.23
CA TYR A 374 12.88 4.55 -12.20
C TYR A 374 13.95 5.61 -11.91
N PHE A 375 14.88 5.33 -10.98
CA PHE A 375 15.84 6.34 -10.51
C PHE A 375 16.93 6.62 -11.54
N THR A 376 17.37 5.60 -12.28
CA THR A 376 18.26 5.79 -13.43
C THR A 376 17.57 6.57 -14.54
N ASP A 377 16.34 6.18 -14.93
CA ASP A 377 15.61 6.82 -16.02
C ASP A 377 15.15 8.26 -15.71
N ARG A 378 14.79 8.53 -14.44
CA ARG A 378 14.46 9.89 -13.97
C ARG A 378 15.65 10.83 -14.15
N GLY A 379 16.87 10.30 -14.05
CA GLY A 379 18.09 11.07 -14.00
C GLY A 379 18.19 11.90 -12.71
N GLY A 380 19.18 12.80 -12.70
CA GLY A 380 19.52 13.59 -11.51
C GLY A 380 20.28 12.77 -10.46
N LYS A 381 20.59 13.42 -9.33
CA LYS A 381 21.30 12.77 -8.23
C LYS A 381 20.30 12.03 -7.35
N VAL A 382 20.55 10.75 -7.08
CA VAL A 382 19.84 10.01 -6.03
C VAL A 382 20.15 10.66 -4.67
N THR A 383 19.10 11.07 -3.98
CA THR A 383 19.14 11.74 -2.68
C THR A 383 18.86 10.77 -1.54
N GLU A 384 18.99 11.22 -0.29
CA GLU A 384 18.59 10.43 0.87
C GLU A 384 17.08 10.12 0.85
N ALA A 385 16.23 11.06 0.41
CA ALA A 385 14.79 10.84 0.28
C ALA A 385 14.45 9.71 -0.72
N ASP A 386 15.28 9.51 -1.74
CA ASP A 386 15.10 8.45 -2.73
C ASP A 386 15.35 7.05 -2.17
N MET A 387 16.06 6.91 -1.04
CA MET A 387 16.31 5.61 -0.42
C MET A 387 15.05 5.04 0.25
N GLY A 388 14.05 5.89 0.55
CA GLY A 388 12.76 5.47 1.08
C GLY A 388 12.89 4.72 2.41
N ARG A 389 12.25 3.56 2.48
CA ARG A 389 12.17 2.71 3.68
C ARG A 389 13.54 2.20 4.16
N TYR A 390 14.54 2.12 3.31
CA TYR A 390 15.92 1.83 3.71
C TYR A 390 16.44 2.77 4.80
N ASN A 391 16.00 4.03 4.80
CA ASN A 391 16.38 5.01 5.85
C ASN A 391 15.90 4.60 7.24
N VAL A 392 14.91 3.69 7.33
CA VAL A 392 14.33 3.18 8.57
C VAL A 392 14.88 1.81 8.92
N THR A 393 14.97 0.90 7.94
CA THR A 393 15.25 -0.52 8.19
C THR A 393 16.70 -0.91 7.96
N HIS A 394 17.43 -0.14 7.14
CA HIS A 394 18.76 -0.45 6.63
C HIS A 394 18.86 -1.81 5.91
N GLN A 395 17.74 -2.37 5.45
CA GLN A 395 17.71 -3.61 4.69
C GLN A 395 17.77 -3.31 3.19
N GLU A 396 18.70 -3.93 2.46
CA GLU A 396 18.86 -3.68 1.02
C GLU A 396 17.60 -3.94 0.19
N LEU A 397 16.73 -4.86 0.62
CA LEU A 397 15.45 -5.14 -0.04
C LEU A 397 14.43 -4.00 0.11
N ASP A 398 14.60 -3.10 1.08
CA ASP A 398 13.73 -1.93 1.30
C ASP A 398 14.24 -0.67 0.59
N LYS A 399 15.37 -0.77 -0.12
CA LYS A 399 15.91 0.35 -0.88
C LYS A 399 14.91 0.76 -1.97
N HIS A 400 14.68 2.07 -2.09
CA HIS A 400 13.71 2.63 -3.03
C HIS A 400 12.26 2.19 -2.79
N SER A 401 11.96 1.58 -1.64
CA SER A 401 10.60 1.22 -1.26
C SER A 401 9.93 2.36 -0.51
N PHE A 402 8.69 2.67 -0.88
CA PHE A 402 7.90 3.75 -0.28
C PHE A 402 6.54 3.23 0.15
N LYS A 403 5.97 3.85 1.17
CA LYS A 403 4.56 3.64 1.50
C LYS A 403 3.74 4.01 0.26
N VAL A 404 2.92 3.07 -0.21
CA VAL A 404 2.04 3.31 -1.35
C VAL A 404 1.14 4.51 -1.05
N PRO A 405 1.18 5.59 -1.85
CA PRO A 405 0.38 6.78 -1.58
C PRO A 405 -1.12 6.51 -1.70
N LEU A 406 -1.92 7.29 -1.00
CA LEU A 406 -3.37 7.28 -1.16
C LEU A 406 -3.74 7.87 -2.53
N LEU A 407 -4.70 7.26 -3.22
CA LEU A 407 -5.24 7.82 -4.47
C LEU A 407 -6.55 8.60 -4.27
N ARG A 408 -7.11 8.58 -3.05
CA ARG A 408 -8.18 9.51 -2.69
C ARG A 408 -7.69 10.94 -2.88
N ASN A 409 -8.50 11.76 -3.54
CA ASN A 409 -8.20 13.18 -3.80
C ASN A 409 -6.99 13.45 -4.72
N ILE A 410 -6.44 12.42 -5.38
CA ILE A 410 -5.19 12.53 -6.16
C ILE A 410 -5.23 13.61 -7.24
N ALA A 411 -6.41 13.94 -7.77
CA ALA A 411 -6.56 15.00 -8.78
C ALA A 411 -6.20 16.41 -8.27
N LEU A 412 -6.08 16.60 -6.95
CA LEU A 412 -5.83 17.90 -6.31
C LEU A 412 -4.44 18.00 -5.66
N THR A 413 -3.67 16.92 -5.64
CA THR A 413 -2.43 16.83 -4.84
C THR A 413 -1.16 16.76 -5.69
N GLY A 414 -1.19 17.37 -6.87
CA GLY A 414 0.00 17.51 -7.70
C GLY A 414 0.99 18.55 -7.10
N PRO A 415 2.28 18.52 -7.46
CA PRO A 415 2.92 17.50 -8.31
C PRO A 415 3.05 16.14 -7.62
N TYR A 416 3.35 15.10 -8.40
CA TYR A 416 3.26 13.70 -7.98
C TYR A 416 4.62 13.05 -7.71
N PHE A 417 4.56 11.91 -7.02
CA PHE A 417 5.69 11.15 -6.45
C PHE A 417 6.37 11.86 -5.29
N HIS A 418 7.22 11.13 -4.57
CA HIS A 418 7.85 11.62 -3.35
C HIS A 418 8.75 12.83 -3.61
N ASP A 419 9.28 12.99 -4.82
CA ASP A 419 10.14 14.09 -5.20
C ASP A 419 9.40 15.24 -5.90
N GLY A 420 8.09 15.13 -6.12
CA GLY A 420 7.30 16.13 -6.85
C GLY A 420 7.77 16.35 -8.30
N SER A 421 8.49 15.39 -8.89
CA SER A 421 9.09 15.54 -10.22
C SER A 421 8.05 15.48 -11.36
N VAL A 422 6.89 14.88 -11.11
CA VAL A 422 5.87 14.62 -12.12
C VAL A 422 4.74 15.63 -12.01
N LYS A 423 4.44 16.34 -13.10
CA LYS A 423 3.55 17.52 -13.04
C LYS A 423 2.09 17.19 -13.28
N THR A 424 1.80 16.14 -14.03
CA THR A 424 0.43 15.83 -14.46
C THR A 424 0.02 14.43 -14.03
N LEU A 425 -1.28 14.26 -13.75
CA LEU A 425 -1.83 12.97 -13.35
C LEU A 425 -1.68 11.93 -14.49
N LYS A 426 -1.80 12.38 -15.74
CA LYS A 426 -1.59 11.53 -16.92
C LYS A 426 -0.16 10.97 -16.95
N GLU A 427 0.83 11.84 -16.79
CA GLU A 427 2.25 11.43 -16.74
C GLU A 427 2.52 10.48 -15.56
N ALA A 428 1.89 10.72 -14.40
CA ALA A 428 2.00 9.82 -13.25
C ALA A 428 1.45 8.42 -13.57
N VAL A 429 0.30 8.32 -14.23
CA VAL A 429 -0.29 7.05 -14.69
C VAL A 429 0.64 6.35 -15.70
N GLU A 430 1.14 7.07 -16.70
CA GLU A 430 2.06 6.53 -17.72
C GLU A 430 3.35 5.98 -17.08
N LYS A 431 3.93 6.72 -16.12
CA LYS A 431 5.12 6.26 -15.38
C LYS A 431 4.81 5.05 -14.49
N MET A 432 3.68 5.03 -13.79
CA MET A 432 3.29 3.85 -12.99
C MET A 432 3.10 2.61 -13.88
N LEU A 433 2.47 2.76 -15.05
CA LEU A 433 2.34 1.66 -16.02
C LEU A 433 3.71 1.15 -16.47
N LYS A 434 4.64 2.05 -16.83
CA LYS A 434 6.00 1.70 -17.27
C LYS A 434 6.83 1.01 -16.17
N TYR A 435 6.85 1.58 -14.98
CA TYR A 435 7.82 1.19 -13.94
C TYR A 435 7.30 0.12 -12.99
N GLN A 436 5.98 0.01 -12.79
CA GLN A 436 5.40 -0.90 -11.79
C GLN A 436 4.68 -2.09 -12.41
N THR A 437 4.21 -1.98 -13.66
CA THR A 437 3.37 -3.00 -14.28
C THR A 437 4.05 -3.64 -15.49
N PRO A 438 3.86 -4.95 -15.74
CA PRO A 438 4.34 -5.56 -16.97
C PRO A 438 3.50 -5.14 -18.20
N TYR A 439 2.44 -4.35 -18.01
CA TYR A 439 1.43 -3.98 -19.01
C TYR A 439 1.52 -2.48 -19.39
N HIS A 440 2.64 -2.07 -19.98
CA HIS A 440 2.95 -0.66 -20.25
C HIS A 440 2.52 -0.17 -21.64
N THR A 441 1.62 -0.89 -22.33
CA THR A 441 1.24 -0.62 -23.73
C THR A 441 -0.19 -0.12 -23.89
N LEU A 442 -0.70 0.63 -22.90
CA LEU A 442 -2.03 1.24 -23.03
C LEU A 442 -2.00 2.40 -24.03
N SER A 443 -3.07 2.53 -24.81
CA SER A 443 -3.28 3.69 -25.68
C SER A 443 -3.53 4.96 -24.87
N ASP A 444 -3.35 6.12 -25.50
CA ASP A 444 -3.66 7.42 -24.89
C ASP A 444 -5.09 7.50 -24.35
N GLN A 445 -6.06 6.89 -25.06
CA GLN A 445 -7.45 6.86 -24.63
C GLN A 445 -7.64 6.02 -23.36
N GLU A 446 -6.98 4.86 -23.27
CA GLU A 446 -7.05 3.99 -22.08
C GLU A 446 -6.39 4.66 -20.87
N VAL A 447 -5.26 5.34 -21.07
CA VAL A 447 -4.63 6.17 -20.02
C VAL A 447 -5.58 7.27 -19.58
N ASN A 448 -6.23 7.97 -20.52
CA ASN A 448 -7.21 9.00 -20.19
C ASN A 448 -8.44 8.45 -19.45
N ASP A 449 -8.87 7.23 -19.75
CA ASP A 449 -9.96 6.55 -19.04
C ASP A 449 -9.54 6.27 -17.58
N ILE A 450 -8.31 5.79 -17.34
CA ILE A 450 -7.77 5.65 -15.96
C ILE A 450 -7.72 7.00 -15.25
N VAL A 451 -7.22 8.06 -15.90
CA VAL A 451 -7.20 9.41 -15.33
C VAL A 451 -8.61 9.91 -15.00
N ALA A 452 -9.60 9.62 -15.85
CA ALA A 452 -11.00 9.96 -15.58
C ALA A 452 -11.49 9.25 -14.31
N PHE A 453 -11.22 7.95 -14.16
CA PHE A 453 -11.49 7.21 -12.94
C PHE A 453 -10.81 7.85 -11.71
N LEU A 454 -9.51 8.18 -11.78
CA LEU A 454 -8.80 8.76 -10.64
C LEU A 454 -9.41 10.11 -10.18
N LYS A 455 -9.98 10.90 -11.11
CA LYS A 455 -10.71 12.13 -10.76
C LYS A 455 -12.01 11.88 -10.01
N THR A 456 -12.61 10.71 -10.15
CA THR A 456 -13.81 10.31 -9.38
C THR A 456 -13.52 9.99 -7.92
N LEU A 457 -12.24 9.98 -7.51
CA LEU A 457 -11.79 9.71 -6.14
C LEU A 457 -11.71 10.96 -5.25
N THR A 458 -12.08 12.13 -5.76
CA THR A 458 -12.19 13.37 -4.98
C THR A 458 -13.45 13.33 -4.13
N GLY A 459 -13.28 13.27 -2.81
CA GLY A 459 -14.36 13.16 -1.84
C GLY A 459 -14.86 14.51 -1.30
N LYS A 460 -15.69 14.43 -0.27
CA LYS A 460 -16.27 15.58 0.42
C LYS A 460 -15.73 15.68 1.83
N TYR A 461 -15.37 16.89 2.25
CA TYR A 461 -15.09 17.21 3.65
C TYR A 461 -16.25 18.04 4.19
N GLN A 462 -16.85 17.60 5.30
CA GLN A 462 -18.01 18.27 5.92
C GLN A 462 -19.19 18.50 4.95
N GLY A 463 -19.44 17.52 4.08
CA GLY A 463 -20.53 17.56 3.09
C GLY A 463 -20.24 18.40 1.84
N GLN A 464 -19.10 19.09 1.77
CA GLN A 464 -18.68 19.87 0.61
C GLN A 464 -17.54 19.17 -0.13
N SER A 465 -17.63 19.12 -1.46
CA SER A 465 -16.56 18.58 -2.30
C SER A 465 -15.27 19.37 -2.07
N ILE A 466 -14.14 18.69 -1.86
CA ILE A 466 -12.91 19.37 -1.43
C ILE A 466 -12.31 20.30 -2.50
N ASP A 467 -12.60 20.06 -3.78
CA ASP A 467 -12.25 20.94 -4.91
C ASP A 467 -13.07 22.24 -4.94
N LYS A 468 -14.09 22.36 -4.08
CA LYS A 468 -14.98 23.52 -3.98
C LYS A 468 -14.90 24.21 -2.63
N LEU A 469 -13.99 23.83 -1.75
CA LEU A 469 -13.83 24.51 -0.45
C LEU A 469 -13.44 25.97 -0.68
N ALA A 470 -14.14 26.87 0.02
CA ALA A 470 -13.84 28.30 -0.05
C ALA A 470 -12.53 28.62 0.69
N PRO A 471 -11.78 29.64 0.24
CA PRO A 471 -10.63 30.20 0.95
C PRO A 471 -10.92 30.67 2.37
#